data_AF-A0A7V9D108-F1
#
_entry.id   AF-A0A7V9D108-F1
#
_cell.length_a   1.000
_cell.length_b   1.000
_cell.length_c   1.000
_cell.angle_alpha   90.00
_cell.angle_beta   90.00
_cell.angle_gamma   90.00
#
_symmetry.space_group_name_H-M   'P 1'
#
loop_
_entity.id
_entity.type
_entity.pdbx_description
1 polymer ?
#
loop_
_entity_poly.entity_id
_entity_poly.type
_entity_poly.pdbx_seq_one_letter_code
_entity_poly.pdbx_strand_id
1 'polypeptide(L)'
;MHTLFDRFDRLDTRMNGWLVTHSISLLRISLGLIFLAFGVLKFFPGVSPIEDLATRTTDALSFAMLPPGVGMTIIATMECAIGLCFITGRLLRIAVWLMGAQMLGAMSPLVLFPGELFSGPSHAPSLAAQYIIKDVVLVGAGLVIAATWNGAQIVAEPRSMRSTLRAAAPKVMRRTPTEMQPTAQR
;
A
#
# COMPACT_ATOMS: atom_id res chain seq x y z
N MET A 1 9.84 29.14 -25.63
CA MET A 1 8.88 28.50 -24.70
C MET A 1 8.29 27.18 -25.21
N HIS A 2 7.98 27.01 -26.50
CA HIS A 2 7.43 25.74 -27.05
C HIS A 2 8.31 24.48 -26.85
N THR A 3 9.62 24.60 -26.98
CA THR A 3 10.56 23.46 -26.92
C THR A 3 10.73 22.82 -25.55
N LEU A 4 10.47 23.56 -24.47
CA LEU A 4 10.54 23.03 -23.10
C LEU A 4 9.29 22.20 -22.79
N PHE A 5 8.10 22.68 -23.15
CA PHE A 5 6.85 21.95 -22.98
C PHE A 5 6.83 20.64 -23.78
N ASP A 6 7.29 20.65 -25.04
CA ASP A 6 7.32 19.44 -25.87
C ASP A 6 8.39 18.41 -25.41
N ARG A 7 9.40 18.84 -24.64
CA ARG A 7 10.35 17.94 -23.97
C ARG A 7 9.78 17.38 -22.68
N PHE A 8 9.06 18.21 -21.92
CA PHE A 8 8.38 17.80 -20.69
C PHE A 8 7.25 16.81 -20.98
N ASP A 9 6.41 17.06 -21.99
CA ASP A 9 5.34 16.15 -22.41
C ASP A 9 5.89 14.78 -22.85
N ARG A 10 7.08 14.76 -23.48
CA ARG A 10 7.77 13.52 -23.87
C ARG A 10 8.36 12.76 -22.69
N LEU A 11 8.86 13.48 -21.68
CA LEU A 11 9.31 12.87 -20.43
C LEU A 11 8.12 12.30 -19.65
N ASP A 12 7.03 13.07 -19.56
CA ASP A 12 5.81 12.68 -18.86
C ASP A 12 5.17 11.43 -19.47
N THR A 13 5.02 11.37 -20.80
CA THR A 13 4.50 10.17 -21.48
C THR A 13 5.40 8.95 -21.32
N ARG A 14 6.73 9.11 -21.34
CA ARG A 14 7.68 8.00 -21.10
C ARG A 14 7.65 7.51 -19.65
N MET A 15 7.61 8.44 -18.70
CA MET A 15 7.50 8.12 -17.28
C MET A 15 6.18 7.42 -16.96
N ASN A 16 5.07 7.91 -17.53
CA ASN A 16 3.76 7.30 -17.37
C ASN A 16 3.73 5.86 -17.92
N GLY A 17 4.29 5.64 -19.13
CA GLY A 17 4.42 4.30 -19.68
C GLY A 17 5.23 3.36 -18.77
N TRP A 18 6.37 3.82 -18.26
CA TRP A 18 7.20 3.04 -17.34
C TRP A 18 6.49 2.73 -16.01
N LEU A 19 5.81 3.72 -15.43
CA LEU A 19 5.04 3.60 -14.19
C LEU A 19 3.93 2.57 -14.31
N VAL A 20 3.16 2.60 -15.40
CA VAL A 20 2.08 1.65 -15.65
C VAL A 20 2.60 0.22 -15.70
N THR A 21 3.73 -0.01 -16.38
CA THR A 21 4.28 -1.35 -16.54
C THR A 21 4.96 -1.89 -15.28
N HIS A 22 5.66 -1.03 -14.50
CA HIS A 22 6.53 -1.49 -13.41
C HIS A 22 5.97 -1.26 -12.00
N SER A 23 4.98 -0.38 -11.82
CA SER A 23 4.45 -0.02 -10.48
C SER A 23 3.99 -1.23 -9.68
N ILE A 24 3.23 -2.14 -10.30
CA ILE A 24 2.72 -3.35 -9.64
C ILE A 24 3.86 -4.29 -9.27
N SER A 25 4.80 -4.52 -10.17
CA SER A 25 5.97 -5.38 -9.92
C SER A 25 6.83 -4.82 -8.79
N LEU A 26 7.05 -3.50 -8.77
CA LEU A 26 7.79 -2.81 -7.72
C LEU A 26 7.06 -2.86 -6.38
N LEU A 27 5.73 -2.68 -6.38
CA LEU A 27 4.89 -2.80 -5.20
C LEU A 27 4.98 -4.21 -4.61
N ARG A 28 4.88 -5.23 -5.47
CA ARG A 28 4.99 -6.64 -5.08
C ARG A 28 6.34 -6.98 -4.47
N ILE A 29 7.43 -6.57 -5.11
CA ILE A 29 8.79 -6.84 -4.61
C ILE A 29 9.03 -6.08 -3.30
N SER A 30 8.64 -4.81 -3.22
CA SER A 30 8.76 -4.00 -2.00
C SER A 30 7.99 -4.63 -0.84
N LEU A 31 6.75 -5.07 -1.08
CA LEU A 31 5.93 -5.75 -0.09
C LEU A 31 6.62 -7.03 0.39
N GLY A 32 7.13 -7.85 -0.54
CA GLY A 32 7.83 -9.08 -0.20
C GLY A 32 9.12 -8.84 0.59
N LEU A 33 9.89 -7.81 0.25
CA LEU A 33 11.09 -7.42 1.01
C LEU A 33 10.77 -6.98 2.43
N ILE A 34 9.69 -6.22 2.63
CA ILE A 34 9.25 -5.78 3.95
C ILE A 34 8.88 -7.00 4.82
N PHE A 35 8.07 -7.92 4.29
CA PHE A 35 7.70 -9.14 5.00
C PHE A 35 8.91 -10.01 5.32
N LEU A 36 9.83 -10.19 4.36
CA LEU A 36 11.04 -10.97 4.58
C LEU A 36 11.95 -10.34 5.63
N ALA A 37 12.15 -9.02 5.58
CA ALA A 37 12.98 -8.30 6.55
C ALA A 37 12.40 -8.37 7.97
N PHE A 38 11.10 -8.15 8.13
CA PHE A 38 10.45 -8.25 9.44
C PHE A 38 10.39 -9.68 9.96
N GLY A 39 10.18 -10.66 9.09
CA GLY A 39 10.22 -12.08 9.45
C GLY A 39 11.60 -12.51 9.93
N VAL A 40 12.66 -12.13 9.21
CA VAL A 40 14.05 -12.43 9.60
C VAL A 40 14.38 -11.78 10.94
N LEU A 41 13.95 -10.53 11.16
CA LEU A 41 14.23 -9.81 12.40
C LEU A 41 13.62 -10.49 13.63
N LYS A 42 12.48 -11.17 13.49
CA LYS A 42 11.81 -11.88 14.59
C LYS A 42 12.52 -13.15 15.06
N PHE A 43 13.51 -13.66 14.31
CA PHE A 43 14.37 -14.74 14.82
C PHE A 43 15.42 -14.23 15.81
N PHE A 44 15.64 -12.92 15.90
CA PHE A 44 16.59 -12.31 16.81
C PHE A 44 15.84 -11.68 18.00
N PRO A 45 15.97 -12.22 19.22
CA PRO A 45 15.27 -11.71 20.39
C PRO A 45 15.84 -10.35 20.84
N GLY A 46 14.97 -9.45 21.31
CA GLY A 46 15.35 -8.16 21.90
C GLY A 46 15.62 -7.03 20.90
N VAL A 47 15.38 -7.25 19.61
CA VAL A 47 15.71 -6.27 18.55
C VAL A 47 14.49 -5.42 18.16
N SER A 48 13.27 -5.91 18.42
CA SER A 48 12.03 -5.22 18.04
C SER A 48 11.39 -4.50 19.24
N PRO A 49 11.09 -3.20 19.14
CA PRO A 49 10.40 -2.44 20.19
C PRO A 49 9.00 -2.96 20.55
N ILE A 50 8.43 -3.85 19.72
CA ILE A 50 7.05 -4.35 19.81
C ILE A 50 7.00 -5.83 20.21
N GLU A 51 8.15 -6.48 20.39
CA GLU A 51 8.23 -7.93 20.67
C GLU A 51 7.40 -8.35 21.88
N ASP A 52 7.47 -7.61 22.99
CA ASP A 52 6.69 -7.88 24.20
C ASP A 52 5.18 -7.76 23.97
N LEU A 53 4.76 -6.78 23.17
CA LEU A 53 3.35 -6.60 22.83
C LEU A 53 2.87 -7.72 21.90
N ALA A 54 3.67 -8.08 20.89
CA ALA A 54 3.36 -9.14 19.96
C ALA A 54 3.31 -10.52 20.63
N THR A 55 4.19 -10.78 21.60
CA THR A 55 4.20 -12.02 22.37
C THR A 55 2.93 -12.14 23.21
N ARG A 56 2.59 -11.11 24.00
CA ARG A 56 1.35 -11.09 24.80
C ARG A 56 0.08 -11.23 23.94
N THR A 57 0.10 -10.64 22.75
CA THR A 57 -1.00 -10.76 21.79
C THR A 57 -1.10 -12.18 21.24
N THR A 58 0.02 -12.80 20.91
CA THR A 58 0.07 -14.18 20.42
C THR A 58 -0.43 -15.14 21.50
N ASP A 59 -0.05 -14.93 22.76
CA ASP A 59 -0.54 -15.71 23.89
C ASP A 59 -2.05 -15.52 24.09
N ALA A 60 -2.56 -14.29 24.01
CA ALA A 60 -3.98 -14.00 24.11
C ALA A 60 -4.80 -14.67 22.98
N LEU A 61 -4.32 -14.59 21.73
CA LEU A 61 -4.97 -15.22 20.57
C LEU A 61 -4.88 -16.75 20.60
N SER A 62 -3.80 -17.30 21.15
CA SER A 62 -3.56 -18.74 21.22
C SER A 62 -4.11 -19.37 22.50
N PHE A 63 -4.89 -18.62 23.30
CA PHE A 63 -5.40 -19.04 24.61
C PHE A 63 -4.31 -19.61 25.54
N ALA A 64 -3.10 -19.05 25.46
CA ALA A 64 -1.90 -19.51 26.16
C ALA A 64 -1.54 -21.00 25.94
N MET A 65 -2.00 -21.60 24.84
CA MET A 65 -1.72 -23.01 24.52
C MET A 65 -0.35 -23.22 23.85
N LEU A 66 0.25 -22.16 23.30
CA LEU A 66 1.57 -22.24 22.67
C LEU A 66 2.69 -22.04 23.71
N PRO A 67 3.77 -22.84 23.65
CA PRO A 67 4.95 -22.58 24.46
C PRO A 67 5.58 -21.22 24.12
N PRO A 68 6.19 -20.53 25.10
CA PRO A 68 6.86 -19.25 24.89
C PRO A 68 7.88 -19.33 23.74
N GLY A 69 7.84 -18.37 22.81
CA GLY A 69 8.75 -18.29 21.66
C GLY A 69 8.36 -19.14 20.44
N VAL A 70 7.56 -20.19 20.60
CA VAL A 70 7.09 -21.00 19.46
C VAL A 70 6.16 -20.19 18.57
N GLY A 71 5.24 -19.43 19.17
CA GLY A 71 4.34 -18.54 18.44
C GLY A 71 5.09 -17.53 17.57
N MET A 72 6.14 -16.89 18.11
CA MET A 72 6.95 -15.96 17.33
C MET A 72 7.77 -16.64 16.24
N THR A 73 8.27 -17.85 16.48
CA THR A 73 8.98 -18.62 15.44
C THR A 73 8.06 -18.98 14.27
N ILE A 74 6.81 -19.37 14.56
CA ILE A 74 5.79 -19.65 13.54
C ILE A 74 5.49 -18.38 12.74
N ILE A 75 5.25 -17.26 13.42
CA ILE A 75 4.98 -15.96 12.79
C ILE A 75 6.17 -15.53 11.91
N ALA A 76 7.40 -15.61 12.43
CA ALA A 76 8.62 -15.26 11.70
C ALA A 76 8.79 -16.10 10.42
N THR A 77 8.57 -17.41 10.53
CA THR A 77 8.64 -18.34 9.39
C THR A 77 7.57 -18.03 8.36
N MET A 78 6.35 -17.73 8.81
CA MET A 78 5.23 -17.35 7.94
C MET A 78 5.54 -16.05 7.18
N GLU A 79 6.08 -15.02 7.84
CA GLU A 79 6.47 -13.76 7.19
C GLU A 79 7.54 -13.97 6.14
N CYS A 80 8.55 -14.79 6.45
CA CYS A 80 9.59 -15.12 5.48
C CYS A 80 9.02 -15.84 4.26
N ALA A 81 8.11 -16.80 4.47
CA ALA A 81 7.44 -17.52 3.39
C ALA A 81 6.59 -16.60 2.52
N ILE A 82 5.80 -15.71 3.12
CA ILE A 82 5.00 -14.70 2.41
C ILE A 82 5.92 -13.76 1.61
N GLY A 83 6.98 -13.25 2.25
CA GLY A 83 7.96 -12.37 1.62
C GLY A 83 8.59 -13.00 0.39
N LEU A 84 9.03 -14.25 0.51
CA LEU A 84 9.64 -14.99 -0.59
C LEU A 84 8.64 -15.26 -1.73
N CYS A 85 7.37 -15.57 -1.40
CA CYS A 85 6.32 -15.74 -2.42
C CYS A 85 6.08 -14.44 -3.22
N PHE A 86 6.02 -13.29 -2.54
CA PHE A 86 5.87 -11.99 -3.21
C PHE A 86 7.07 -11.62 -4.08
N ILE A 87 8.29 -11.83 -3.59
CA ILE A 87 9.53 -11.55 -4.33
C ILE A 87 9.62 -12.45 -5.58
N THR A 88 9.44 -13.76 -5.41
CA THR A 88 9.54 -14.74 -6.50
C THR A 88 8.36 -14.69 -7.46
N GLY A 89 7.23 -14.11 -7.04
CA GLY A 89 5.99 -14.09 -7.82
C GLY A 89 5.30 -15.46 -7.90
N ARG A 90 5.70 -16.43 -7.07
CA ARG A 90 5.11 -17.77 -7.03
C ARG A 90 4.08 -17.87 -5.91
N LEU A 91 3.03 -18.67 -6.13
CA LEU A 91 1.96 -18.92 -5.15
C LEU A 91 1.32 -17.64 -4.59
N LEU A 92 1.27 -16.57 -5.39
CA LEU A 92 0.81 -15.25 -4.94
C LEU A 92 -0.59 -15.30 -4.31
N ARG A 93 -1.49 -16.15 -4.83
CA ARG A 93 -2.83 -16.40 -4.27
C ARG A 93 -2.78 -16.81 -2.82
N ILE A 94 -1.94 -17.79 -2.51
CA ILE A 94 -1.74 -18.29 -1.15
C ILE A 94 -1.07 -17.21 -0.30
N ALA A 95 -0.07 -16.52 -0.87
CA ALA A 95 0.66 -15.46 -0.16
C ALA A 95 -0.25 -14.31 0.31
N VAL A 96 -1.19 -13.82 -0.52
CA VAL A 96 -2.12 -12.76 -0.06
C VAL A 96 -3.11 -13.28 0.97
N TRP A 97 -3.62 -14.51 0.84
CA TRP A 97 -4.53 -15.07 1.85
C TRP A 97 -3.81 -15.21 3.20
N LEU A 98 -2.60 -15.76 3.20
CA LEU A 98 -1.75 -15.85 4.39
C LEU A 98 -1.43 -14.46 4.94
N MET A 99 -1.05 -13.52 4.08
CA MET A 99 -0.79 -12.13 4.46
C MET A 99 -2.02 -11.50 5.11
N GLY A 100 -3.22 -11.68 4.56
CA GLY A 100 -4.46 -11.16 5.13
C GLY A 100 -4.73 -11.72 6.52
N ALA A 101 -4.63 -13.04 6.69
CA ALA A 101 -4.78 -13.68 7.99
C ALA A 101 -3.75 -13.16 9.00
N GLN A 102 -2.50 -13.01 8.56
CA GLN A 102 -1.43 -12.49 9.38
C GLN A 102 -1.64 -11.03 9.79
N MET A 103 -2.10 -10.17 8.88
CA MET A 103 -2.39 -8.77 9.19
C MET A 103 -3.52 -8.64 10.21
N LEU A 104 -4.54 -9.51 10.16
CA LEU A 104 -5.57 -9.55 11.21
C LEU A 104 -4.97 -9.89 12.58
N GLY A 105 -4.06 -10.86 12.64
CA GLY A 105 -3.33 -11.19 13.87
C GLY A 105 -2.47 -10.02 14.37
N ALA A 106 -1.68 -9.41 13.48
CA ALA A 106 -0.79 -8.29 13.80
C ALA A 106 -1.55 -7.02 14.25
N MET A 107 -2.77 -6.81 13.75
CA MET A 107 -3.62 -5.66 14.11
C MET A 107 -4.53 -5.93 15.31
N SER A 108 -4.67 -7.18 15.76
CA SER A 108 -5.47 -7.53 16.95
C SER A 108 -5.11 -6.78 18.25
N PRO A 109 -3.86 -6.33 18.52
CA PRO A 109 -3.56 -5.53 19.71
C PRO A 109 -4.36 -4.23 19.78
N LEU A 110 -4.79 -3.67 18.65
CA LEU A 110 -5.61 -2.44 18.63
C LEU A 110 -6.96 -2.64 19.34
N VAL A 111 -7.48 -3.87 19.33
CA VAL A 111 -8.75 -4.22 19.97
C VAL A 111 -8.51 -4.81 21.37
N LEU A 112 -7.45 -5.62 21.52
CA LEU A 112 -7.14 -6.31 22.77
C LEU A 112 -6.48 -5.41 23.82
N PHE A 113 -5.61 -4.48 23.39
CA PHE A 113 -4.80 -3.62 24.27
C PHE A 113 -4.85 -2.14 23.87
N PRO A 114 -6.04 -1.53 23.63
CA PRO A 114 -6.14 -0.14 23.21
C PRO A 114 -5.56 0.83 24.26
N GLY A 115 -5.68 0.52 25.55
CA GLY A 115 -5.16 1.34 26.64
C GLY A 115 -3.64 1.49 26.63
N GLU A 116 -2.90 0.47 26.19
CA GLU A 116 -1.44 0.53 26.07
C GLU A 116 -1.00 1.27 24.81
N LEU A 117 -1.76 1.10 23.73
CA LEU A 117 -1.48 1.68 22.41
C LEU A 117 -1.77 3.18 22.34
N PHE A 118 -2.78 3.66 23.07
CA PHE A 118 -3.17 5.07 23.12
C PHE A 118 -2.92 5.69 24.50
N SER A 119 -1.83 5.29 25.14
CA SER A 119 -1.43 5.73 26.49
C SER A 119 -0.76 7.12 26.53
N GLY A 120 -0.46 7.74 25.38
CA GLY A 120 0.23 9.02 25.32
C GLY A 120 -0.62 10.21 25.81
N PRO A 121 0.01 11.39 26.03
CA PRO A 121 -0.72 12.61 26.36
C PRO A 121 -1.84 12.87 25.36
N SER A 122 -3.05 13.16 25.85
CA SER A 122 -4.25 13.36 25.01
C SER A 122 -4.64 12.15 24.14
N HIS A 123 -4.39 10.92 24.58
CA HIS A 123 -4.63 9.69 23.81
C HIS A 123 -3.76 9.57 22.55
N ALA A 124 -2.57 10.16 22.57
CA ALA A 124 -1.63 10.06 21.46
C ALA A 124 -1.18 8.60 21.25
N PRO A 125 -1.05 8.15 19.99
CA PRO A 125 -0.60 6.79 19.67
C PRO A 125 0.86 6.59 20.05
N SER A 126 1.13 5.52 20.80
CA SER A 126 2.49 5.07 21.11
C SER A 126 3.24 4.67 19.84
N LEU A 127 4.56 4.51 19.93
CA LEU A 127 5.35 3.98 18.80
C LEU A 127 4.77 2.66 18.32
N ALA A 128 4.39 1.75 19.23
CA ALA A 128 3.75 0.49 18.88
C ALA A 128 2.46 0.67 18.07
N ALA A 129 1.60 1.61 18.46
CA ALA A 129 0.38 1.93 17.72
C ALA A 129 0.69 2.46 16.31
N GLN A 130 1.69 3.33 16.18
CA GLN A 130 2.10 3.87 14.87
C GLN A 130 2.61 2.77 13.94
N TYR A 131 3.38 1.82 14.48
CA TYR A 131 3.86 0.66 13.73
C TYR A 131 2.71 -0.21 13.23
N ILE A 132 1.69 -0.49 14.06
CA ILE A 132 0.54 -1.31 13.64
C ILE A 132 -0.33 -0.55 12.63
N ILE A 133 -0.55 0.75 12.83
CA ILE A 133 -1.38 1.57 11.94
C ILE A 133 -0.79 1.64 10.53
N LYS A 134 0.54 1.70 10.39
CA LYS A 134 1.19 1.74 9.06
C LYS A 134 0.89 0.48 8.23
N ASP A 135 0.63 -0.67 8.88
CA ASP A 135 0.45 -1.95 8.19
C ASP A 135 -0.84 -1.97 7.35
N VAL A 136 -1.77 -1.03 7.58
CA VAL A 136 -2.91 -0.75 6.69
C VAL A 136 -2.44 -0.49 5.24
N VAL A 137 -1.27 0.14 5.06
CA VAL A 137 -0.68 0.37 3.74
C VAL A 137 -0.28 -0.95 3.09
N LEU A 138 0.24 -1.91 3.86
CA LEU A 138 0.60 -3.24 3.37
C LEU A 138 -0.64 -4.04 2.96
N VAL A 139 -1.72 -3.93 3.74
CA VAL A 139 -3.03 -4.51 3.38
C VAL A 139 -3.53 -3.92 2.06
N GLY A 140 -3.48 -2.60 1.90
CA GLY A 140 -3.84 -1.92 0.66
C GLY A 140 -2.99 -2.39 -0.54
N ALA A 141 -1.68 -2.52 -0.34
CA ALA A 141 -0.77 -3.04 -1.36
C ALA A 141 -1.12 -4.48 -1.77
N GLY A 142 -1.42 -5.34 -0.78
CA GLY A 142 -1.86 -6.70 -1.02
C GLY A 142 -3.18 -6.80 -1.77
N LEU A 143 -4.13 -5.91 -1.49
CA LEU A 143 -5.40 -5.84 -2.22
C LEU A 143 -5.20 -5.45 -3.68
N VAL A 144 -4.31 -4.47 -3.95
CA VAL A 144 -3.92 -4.10 -5.32
C VAL A 144 -3.32 -5.30 -6.04
N ILE A 145 -2.39 -6.02 -5.40
CA ILE A 145 -1.78 -7.22 -5.99
C ILE A 145 -2.83 -8.31 -6.23
N ALA A 146 -3.77 -8.53 -5.32
CA ALA A 146 -4.85 -9.50 -5.49
C ALA A 146 -5.77 -9.15 -6.66
N ALA A 147 -6.08 -7.86 -6.85
CA ALA A 147 -6.93 -7.40 -7.95
C ALA A 147 -6.33 -7.74 -9.32
N THR A 148 -5.00 -7.73 -9.45
CA THR A 148 -4.34 -8.06 -10.72
C THR A 148 -4.58 -9.50 -11.19
N TRP A 149 -4.91 -10.42 -10.27
CA TRP A 149 -5.22 -11.80 -10.64
C TRP A 149 -6.58 -11.95 -11.31
N ASN A 150 -7.50 -11.02 -11.05
CA ASN A 150 -8.80 -10.97 -11.70
C ASN A 150 -8.75 -10.24 -13.06
N GLY A 151 -7.54 -9.97 -13.58
CA GLY A 151 -7.34 -9.26 -14.83
C GLY A 151 -7.42 -7.73 -14.71
N ALA A 152 -7.43 -7.17 -13.49
CA ALA A 152 -7.36 -5.73 -13.32
C ALA A 152 -6.00 -5.23 -13.81
N GLN A 153 -6.02 -4.32 -14.79
CA GLN A 153 -4.83 -3.68 -15.34
C GLN A 153 -4.87 -2.19 -15.07
N ILE A 154 -3.71 -1.62 -14.75
CA ILE A 154 -3.55 -0.18 -14.74
C ILE A 154 -3.48 0.25 -16.21
N VAL A 155 -4.49 0.99 -16.66
CA VAL A 155 -4.53 1.55 -18.02
C VAL A 155 -4.27 3.04 -17.89
N ALA A 156 -3.14 3.52 -18.42
CA ALA A 156 -2.95 4.94 -18.61
C ALA A 156 -3.56 5.37 -19.94
N GLU A 157 -4.60 6.19 -19.90
CA GLU A 157 -4.94 7.03 -21.04
C GLU A 157 -3.88 8.13 -21.16
N PRO A 158 -3.15 8.23 -22.29
CA PRO A 158 -2.23 9.35 -22.51
C PRO A 158 -3.03 10.64 -22.69
N ARG A 159 -3.30 11.33 -21.58
CA ARG A 159 -3.88 12.69 -21.61
C ARG A 159 -2.75 13.69 -21.63
N SER A 160 -2.60 14.40 -22.76
CA SER A 160 -1.63 15.50 -22.83
C SER A 160 -2.01 16.60 -21.84
N MET A 161 -1.01 17.30 -21.27
CA MET A 161 -1.25 18.40 -20.35
C MET A 161 -2.15 19.50 -20.95
N ARG A 162 -2.10 19.67 -22.28
CA ARG A 162 -3.00 20.58 -23.02
C ARG A 162 -4.46 20.15 -22.94
N SER A 163 -4.75 18.85 -22.93
CA SER A 163 -6.12 18.33 -22.84
C SER A 163 -6.67 18.45 -21.42
N THR A 164 -5.84 18.28 -20.38
CA THR A 164 -6.24 18.50 -18.98
C THR A 164 -6.45 19.98 -18.66
N LEU A 165 -5.58 20.89 -19.14
CA LEU A 165 -5.77 22.33 -19.00
C LEU A 165 -7.02 22.84 -19.75
N ARG A 166 -7.28 22.31 -20.96
CA ARG A 166 -8.50 22.60 -21.73
C ARG A 166 -9.75 21.92 -21.13
N ALA A 167 -9.57 20.83 -20.39
CA ALA A 167 -10.62 20.19 -19.60
C ALA A 167 -11.02 21.01 -18.37
N ALA A 168 -10.02 21.60 -17.70
CA ALA A 168 -10.17 22.43 -16.51
C ALA A 168 -10.61 23.87 -16.80
N ALA A 169 -10.51 24.34 -18.05
CA ALA A 169 -10.98 25.67 -18.44
C ALA A 169 -12.52 25.80 -18.27
N PRO A 170 -13.02 26.89 -17.66
CA PRO A 170 -14.45 27.13 -17.48
C PRO A 170 -15.21 27.03 -18.81
N LYS A 171 -16.41 26.43 -18.80
CA LYS A 171 -17.25 26.21 -20.00
C LYS A 171 -17.46 27.48 -20.85
N VAL A 172 -17.40 28.66 -20.26
CA VAL A 172 -17.54 29.97 -20.94
C VAL A 172 -16.45 30.20 -21.99
N MET A 173 -15.23 29.72 -21.78
CA MET A 173 -14.10 29.90 -22.69
C MET A 173 -14.02 28.81 -23.78
N ARG A 174 -14.96 27.85 -23.79
CA ARG A 174 -15.06 26.80 -24.82
C ARG A 174 -15.92 27.19 -26.02
N ARG A 175 -16.59 28.36 -26.00
CA ARG A 175 -17.36 28.83 -27.15
C ARG A 175 -16.43 29.45 -28.18
N THR A 176 -16.46 28.91 -29.39
CA THR A 176 -15.81 29.47 -30.58
C THR A 176 -16.41 30.87 -30.85
N PRO A 177 -15.63 31.88 -31.31
CA PRO A 177 -16.14 33.24 -31.54
C PRO A 177 -17.36 33.36 -32.46
N THR A 178 -17.72 32.30 -33.20
CA THR A 178 -18.85 32.25 -34.11
C THR A 178 -20.23 32.30 -33.41
N GLU A 179 -20.32 31.97 -32.12
CA GLU A 179 -21.61 32.03 -31.37
C GLU A 179 -21.92 33.40 -30.74
N MET A 180 -21.04 34.41 -30.89
CA MET A 180 -21.23 35.75 -30.34
C MET A 180 -21.59 36.80 -31.40
N GLN A 181 -22.42 36.45 -32.39
CA GLN A 181 -23.10 37.47 -33.18
C GLN A 181 -24.45 37.80 -32.52
N PRO A 182 -24.65 39.03 -32.01
CA PRO A 182 -25.96 39.45 -31.57
C PRO A 182 -26.87 39.51 -32.79
N THR A 183 -28.00 38.83 -32.70
CA THR A 183 -29.09 38.88 -33.67
C THR A 183 -29.58 40.34 -33.77
N ALA A 184 -29.01 41.11 -34.68
CA ALA A 184 -29.57 42.40 -35.08
C ALA A 184 -30.84 42.11 -35.88
N GLN A 185 -31.97 42.03 -35.19
CA GLN A 185 -33.29 41.96 -35.80
C GLN A 185 -33.63 43.29 -36.48
N ARG A 186 -34.17 43.15 -37.69
CA ARG A 186 -34.80 44.20 -38.52
C ARG A 186 -36.03 44.78 -37.87
#